data_AF-A0A062UJF0-F1
#
_entry.id   AF-A0A062UJF0-F1
#
_cell.length_a   1.000
_cell.length_b   1.000
_cell.length_c   1.000
_cell.angle_alpha   90.00
_cell.angle_beta   90.00
_cell.angle_gamma   90.00
#
_symmetry.space_group_name_H-M   'P 1'
#
loop_
_entity.id
_entity.type
_entity.pdbx_description
1 polymer ?
#
loop_
_entity_poly.entity_id
_entity_poly.type
_entity_poly.pdbx_seq_one_letter_code
_entity_poly.pdbx_strand_id
1 'polypeptide(L)'
;MRSFRTRLGLISAAPLLLAACSGGSDGGNGPAPTPTPANRTPVFTSSPTASVDENTTGTLYTFAVSDPDGDDVSVSVVPGGDEAAFNIDTTAGTISAATQLDFEAPADANGDNVYNITLEARDPGGLTAQLDLEITVNDVVEGMTVARVGTGFTQPLYLAGLPGTTQVVVLEKGGRIRVLDPATGAIDPVDFLDVSGETSAAGEGGLLGLAFSPDFATDRTFYINMTNNTGDTEIRRYQMFSGSLTQADPATADVILTFDQPQANHNAGWIGFAPDGLLVVPTGDGGGAGDPNGYAQNPNSLLGKILRIDVSGDDFPTDDARDYAIPPGNAFAGAAGRPEIFALGLRNPFRCSFDEVTGDLFIGDVGQDAIEEVDRLSMSDGGTNFGWNIQEGTQDYGGADRTDLVDPVIEYSHGSGMTQGQSITGGYVYRGDLELIKDHYVFADFVSNNVWAVPVDDLGPDRTIFGSEFLRINGSLRPETGTVESISSFGEDNESNLYIVSILGDVFRIEAEQP
;
A
#
# COMPACT_ATOMS: atom_id res chain seq x y z
N MET A 1 -40.56 32.45 61.13
CA MET A 1 -41.39 32.17 62.33
C MET A 1 -40.73 31.04 63.13
N ARG A 2 -41.23 30.75 64.35
CA ARG A 2 -41.10 29.50 65.17
C ARG A 2 -40.63 28.24 64.41
N SER A 3 -39.87 27.27 64.95
CA SER A 3 -39.40 26.96 66.32
C SER A 3 -38.42 25.74 66.29
N PHE A 4 -37.55 25.40 67.26
CA PHE A 4 -37.15 26.05 68.52
C PHE A 4 -35.72 25.65 69.02
N ARG A 5 -35.58 25.30 70.32
CA ARG A 5 -34.38 25.06 71.16
C ARG A 5 -34.20 23.54 71.48
N THR A 6 -33.15 23.00 72.12
CA THR A 6 -32.63 23.32 73.49
C THR A 6 -31.19 22.79 73.74
N ARG A 7 -30.64 23.04 74.95
CA ARG A 7 -29.22 23.07 75.33
C ARG A 7 -28.91 22.19 76.55
N LEU A 8 -27.69 21.63 76.58
CA LEU A 8 -26.74 21.55 77.73
C LEU A 8 -27.12 20.77 79.02
N GLY A 9 -26.18 19.97 79.55
CA GLY A 9 -26.19 19.53 80.96
C GLY A 9 -25.20 18.40 81.32
N LEU A 10 -24.23 18.67 82.20
CA LEU A 10 -23.48 17.64 82.96
C LEU A 10 -24.17 17.41 84.31
N ILE A 11 -23.92 16.25 84.96
CA ILE A 11 -23.49 16.14 86.38
C ILE A 11 -23.17 14.67 86.73
N SER A 12 -22.33 14.47 87.74
CA SER A 12 -21.84 13.16 88.23
C SER A 12 -22.62 12.62 89.43
N ALA A 13 -22.52 11.30 89.65
CA ALA A 13 -22.67 10.68 90.97
C ALA A 13 -21.96 9.30 91.00
N ALA A 14 -21.41 8.92 92.15
CA ALA A 14 -20.90 7.58 92.43
C ALA A 14 -21.51 7.07 93.76
N PRO A 15 -21.51 5.76 94.01
CA PRO A 15 -21.43 5.29 95.40
C PRO A 15 -20.46 4.13 95.66
N LEU A 16 -19.67 4.35 96.71
CA LEU A 16 -18.99 3.46 97.66
C LEU A 16 -19.11 1.91 97.57
N LEU A 17 -17.92 1.30 97.70
CA LEU A 17 -17.51 0.18 98.59
C LEU A 17 -18.38 -1.09 98.73
N LEU A 18 -17.69 -2.24 98.56
CA LEU A 18 -17.39 -3.13 99.68
C LEU A 18 -16.02 -3.83 99.47
N ALA A 19 -15.45 -4.45 100.50
CA ALA A 19 -14.13 -5.11 100.44
C ALA A 19 -14.15 -6.52 101.05
N ALA A 20 -13.30 -7.41 100.54
CA ALA A 20 -13.02 -8.74 101.09
C ALA A 20 -11.57 -9.16 100.76
N CYS A 21 -10.93 -9.97 101.61
CA CYS A 21 -9.48 -10.23 101.54
C CYS A 21 -9.13 -11.72 101.40
N SER A 22 -8.48 -12.08 100.28
CA SER A 22 -7.67 -13.31 100.10
C SER A 22 -6.92 -13.24 98.75
N GLY A 23 -5.72 -13.79 98.56
CA GLY A 23 -4.90 -14.52 99.55
C GLY A 23 -3.79 -15.40 98.98
N GLY A 24 -2.88 -14.86 98.15
CA GLY A 24 -1.53 -15.44 97.93
C GLY A 24 -1.23 -16.18 96.62
N SER A 25 0.07 -16.48 96.47
CA SER A 25 0.78 -17.24 95.41
C SER A 25 1.08 -16.53 94.09
N ASP A 26 2.36 -16.51 93.73
CA ASP A 26 2.92 -15.93 92.52
C ASP A 26 2.65 -16.75 91.25
N GLY A 27 2.65 -16.06 90.11
CA GLY A 27 2.57 -16.62 88.76
C GLY A 27 2.82 -15.54 87.73
N GLY A 28 4.08 -15.37 87.30
CA GLY A 28 4.48 -14.25 86.44
C GLY A 28 3.91 -14.36 85.03
N ASN A 29 2.95 -13.49 84.70
CA ASN A 29 2.43 -13.35 83.35
C ASN A 29 2.85 -11.99 82.79
N GLY A 30 3.74 -11.99 81.79
CA GLY A 30 4.03 -10.78 81.01
C GLY A 30 2.78 -10.31 80.24
N PRO A 31 2.80 -9.11 79.63
CA PRO A 31 1.77 -8.76 78.65
C PRO A 31 1.76 -9.86 77.58
N ALA A 32 0.58 -10.43 77.32
CA ALA A 32 0.42 -11.35 76.19
C ALA A 32 0.84 -10.61 74.92
N PRO A 33 1.57 -11.24 73.99
CA PRO A 33 1.94 -10.59 72.74
C PRO A 33 0.66 -10.14 72.05
N THR A 34 0.57 -8.84 71.75
CA THR A 34 -0.48 -8.32 70.88
C THR A 34 -0.43 -9.14 69.59
N PRO A 35 -1.53 -9.76 69.14
CA PRO A 35 -1.50 -10.49 67.89
C PRO A 35 -1.09 -9.52 66.78
N THR A 36 -0.01 -9.87 66.06
CA THR A 36 0.39 -9.13 64.86
C THR A 36 -0.82 -9.03 63.92
N PRO A 37 -1.07 -7.88 63.28
CA PRO A 37 -2.04 -7.81 62.20
C PRO A 37 -1.82 -8.95 61.21
N ALA A 38 -2.91 -9.55 60.72
CA ALA A 38 -2.81 -10.54 59.66
C ALA A 38 -2.47 -9.80 58.36
N ASN A 39 -1.31 -10.11 57.80
CA ASN A 39 -0.81 -9.60 56.52
C ASN A 39 -1.88 -9.76 55.43
N ARG A 40 -2.22 -8.68 54.75
CA ARG A 40 -3.24 -8.63 53.69
C ARG A 40 -2.56 -8.50 52.32
N THR A 41 -3.22 -9.01 51.28
CA THR A 41 -2.72 -8.93 49.91
C THR A 41 -2.67 -7.48 49.42
N PRO A 42 -1.64 -7.08 48.65
CA PRO A 42 -1.65 -5.85 47.86
C PRO A 42 -2.90 -5.69 46.98
N VAL A 43 -3.22 -4.45 46.62
CA VAL A 43 -4.36 -4.13 45.77
C VAL A 43 -3.94 -3.11 44.71
N PHE A 44 -4.14 -3.44 43.43
CA PHE A 44 -4.14 -2.46 42.35
C PHE A 44 -5.42 -1.61 42.43
N THR A 45 -5.25 -0.30 42.25
CA THR A 45 -6.31 0.73 42.42
C THR A 45 -6.59 1.52 41.15
N SER A 46 -5.82 1.28 40.09
CA SER A 46 -6.04 1.76 38.73
C SER A 46 -7.05 0.85 37.97
N SER A 47 -7.53 1.32 36.82
CA SER A 47 -8.47 0.57 35.97
C SER A 47 -7.80 -0.64 35.32
N PRO A 48 -8.43 -1.83 35.23
CA PRO A 48 -7.95 -2.96 34.43
C PRO A 48 -8.15 -2.75 32.92
N THR A 49 -8.78 -1.65 32.51
CA THR A 49 -8.86 -1.26 31.10
C THR A 49 -8.38 0.17 30.89
N ALA A 50 -7.72 0.40 29.76
CA ALA A 50 -7.37 1.68 29.21
C ALA A 50 -7.80 1.74 27.74
N SER A 51 -8.00 2.94 27.23
CA SER A 51 -8.15 3.22 25.80
C SER A 51 -7.27 4.42 25.50
N VAL A 52 -6.49 4.32 24.44
CA VAL A 52 -5.60 5.38 23.95
C VAL A 52 -5.81 5.55 22.47
N ASP A 53 -5.82 6.81 22.05
CA ASP A 53 -5.77 7.18 20.64
C ASP A 53 -4.40 6.73 20.11
N GLU A 54 -4.33 6.19 18.88
CA GLU A 54 -3.06 5.81 18.27
C GLU A 54 -2.10 7.00 18.09
N ASN A 55 -0.85 6.73 17.71
CA ASN A 55 0.20 7.73 17.54
C ASN A 55 0.49 8.59 18.81
N THR A 56 -0.19 8.33 19.94
CA THR A 56 -0.01 9.02 21.23
C THR A 56 1.38 8.78 21.82
N THR A 57 2.12 9.87 22.05
CA THR A 57 3.47 9.81 22.62
C THR A 57 3.50 10.01 24.14
N GLY A 58 4.42 9.30 24.81
CA GLY A 58 4.64 9.42 26.26
C GLY A 58 3.89 8.38 27.09
N THR A 59 3.49 8.75 28.32
CA THR A 59 2.80 7.84 29.24
C THR A 59 1.36 7.59 28.81
N LEU A 60 1.11 6.40 28.28
CA LEU A 60 -0.22 5.91 27.87
C LEU A 60 -1.09 5.55 29.09
N TYR A 61 -0.48 4.95 30.12
CA TYR A 61 -1.20 4.46 31.29
C TYR A 61 -0.36 4.57 32.57
N THR A 62 -1.02 4.68 33.72
CA THR A 62 -0.38 4.71 35.05
C THR A 62 -1.10 3.76 35.99
N PHE A 63 -0.39 2.72 36.47
CA PHE A 63 -0.90 1.84 37.53
C PHE A 63 -0.58 2.42 38.91
N ALA A 64 -1.50 2.17 39.84
CA ALA A 64 -1.31 2.53 41.24
C ALA A 64 -1.59 1.30 42.11
N VAL A 65 -0.56 0.80 42.79
CA VAL A 65 -0.68 -0.30 43.75
C VAL A 65 -0.55 0.24 45.17
N SER A 66 -1.28 -0.37 46.11
CA SER A 66 -1.18 -0.07 47.53
C SER A 66 -1.30 -1.34 48.37
N ASP A 67 -0.51 -1.44 49.42
CA ASP A 67 -0.70 -2.48 50.43
C ASP A 67 -1.66 -2.03 51.55
N PRO A 68 -2.64 -2.87 51.97
CA PRO A 68 -3.58 -2.49 53.03
C PRO A 68 -2.98 -2.38 54.45
N ASP A 69 -1.84 -3.04 54.74
CA ASP A 69 -1.05 -2.93 55.96
C ASP A 69 0.00 -1.81 55.87
N GLY A 70 0.36 -1.39 54.66
CA GLY A 70 1.19 -0.21 54.37
C GLY A 70 2.66 -0.53 54.12
N ASP A 71 2.98 -1.78 53.76
CA ASP A 71 4.32 -2.23 53.38
C ASP A 71 4.68 -1.80 51.95
N ASP A 72 5.99 -1.74 51.66
CA ASP A 72 6.52 -1.45 50.31
C ASP A 72 6.25 -2.63 49.36
N VAL A 73 5.50 -2.40 48.28
CA VAL A 73 5.12 -3.41 47.29
C VAL A 73 6.10 -3.42 46.11
N SER A 74 6.52 -4.61 45.70
CA SER A 74 7.27 -4.82 44.46
C SER A 74 6.34 -5.16 43.29
N VAL A 75 6.60 -4.64 42.09
CA VAL A 75 5.80 -4.93 40.87
C VAL A 75 6.70 -5.48 39.76
N SER A 76 6.21 -6.51 39.08
CA SER A 76 6.87 -7.16 37.94
C SER A 76 5.86 -7.52 36.85
N VAL A 77 6.28 -7.43 35.59
CA VAL A 77 5.50 -7.94 34.45
C VAL A 77 5.49 -9.47 34.46
N VAL A 78 4.33 -10.08 34.21
CA VAL A 78 4.18 -11.53 34.00
C VAL A 78 4.19 -11.77 32.50
N PRO A 79 5.18 -12.49 31.94
CA PRO A 79 5.29 -12.64 30.49
C PRO A 79 4.20 -13.53 29.88
N GLY A 80 3.77 -13.20 28.67
CA GLY A 80 2.88 -14.04 27.86
C GLY A 80 1.64 -13.34 27.29
N GLY A 81 1.60 -12.01 27.31
CA GLY A 81 0.69 -11.21 26.50
C GLY A 81 1.47 -10.33 25.54
N ASP A 82 1.04 -9.09 25.38
CA ASP A 82 1.55 -8.13 24.40
C ASP A 82 2.59 -7.18 25.02
N GLU A 83 3.24 -7.59 26.12
CA GLU A 83 4.14 -6.72 26.91
C GLU A 83 5.37 -6.21 26.13
N ALA A 84 5.69 -6.83 24.99
CA ALA A 84 6.79 -6.42 24.11
C ALA A 84 6.54 -5.08 23.40
N ALA A 85 5.27 -4.68 23.23
CA ALA A 85 4.90 -3.40 22.62
C ALA A 85 5.07 -2.19 23.56
N PHE A 86 5.51 -2.39 24.82
CA PHE A 86 5.52 -1.34 25.84
C PHE A 86 6.82 -1.23 26.66
N ASN A 87 7.24 0.02 26.86
CA ASN A 87 8.15 0.41 27.93
C ASN A 87 7.37 0.51 29.27
N ILE A 88 7.55 -0.46 30.15
CA ILE A 88 6.89 -0.54 31.47
C ILE A 88 7.89 -0.19 32.59
N ASP A 89 7.74 0.98 33.21
CA ASP A 89 8.52 1.38 34.39
C ASP A 89 7.78 1.00 35.68
N THR A 90 8.20 -0.12 36.29
CA THR A 90 7.64 -0.63 37.55
C THR A 90 8.07 0.14 38.80
N THR A 91 8.94 1.15 38.68
CA THR A 91 9.32 2.07 39.77
C THR A 91 8.52 3.38 39.70
N ALA A 92 8.28 3.91 38.50
CA ALA A 92 7.44 5.08 38.28
C ALA A 92 5.93 4.76 38.27
N GLY A 93 5.55 3.50 38.01
CA GLY A 93 4.16 3.06 37.87
C GLY A 93 3.56 3.37 36.50
N THR A 94 4.38 3.57 35.47
CA THR A 94 3.97 4.12 34.17
C THR A 94 4.23 3.15 33.02
N ILE A 95 3.30 3.11 32.07
CA ILE A 95 3.40 2.39 30.81
C ILE A 95 3.40 3.42 29.67
N SER A 96 4.31 3.23 28.72
CA SER A 96 4.44 3.99 27.48
C SER A 96 4.76 3.02 26.34
N ALA A 97 4.46 3.35 25.09
CA ALA A 97 4.76 2.46 23.96
C ALA A 97 6.27 2.21 23.78
N ALA A 98 6.64 1.09 23.15
CA ALA A 98 8.01 0.71 22.81
C ALA A 98 8.43 1.28 21.44
N THR A 99 7.56 1.07 20.44
CA THR A 99 7.50 1.78 19.16
C THR A 99 6.34 2.77 19.19
N GLN A 100 6.02 3.41 18.06
CA GLN A 100 4.70 4.03 17.87
C GLN A 100 3.62 2.92 17.92
N LEU A 101 2.42 3.25 18.39
CA LEU A 101 1.24 2.39 18.23
C LEU A 101 0.44 2.91 17.04
N ASP A 102 -0.04 1.98 16.24
CA ASP A 102 -0.50 2.11 14.86
C ASP A 102 -1.68 1.13 14.73
N PHE A 103 -2.84 1.61 14.28
CA PHE A 103 -4.09 0.84 14.28
C PHE A 103 -4.20 -0.09 13.06
N GLU A 104 -3.65 0.29 11.92
CA GLU A 104 -3.67 -0.50 10.68
C GLU A 104 -2.61 -1.60 10.68
N ALA A 105 -1.47 -1.37 11.32
CA ALA A 105 -0.37 -2.33 11.49
C ALA A 105 -0.16 -2.72 12.98
N PRO A 106 -1.16 -3.35 13.63
CA PRO A 106 -1.12 -3.66 15.06
C PRO A 106 0.01 -4.62 15.43
N ALA A 107 0.67 -4.33 16.55
CA ALA A 107 1.80 -5.10 17.09
C ALA A 107 1.39 -6.08 18.22
N ASP A 108 0.08 -6.30 18.42
CA ASP A 108 -0.45 -7.33 19.33
C ASP A 108 -0.38 -8.74 18.70
N ALA A 109 -0.60 -9.78 19.49
CA ALA A 109 -0.43 -11.16 19.05
C ALA A 109 -1.58 -11.70 18.15
N ASN A 110 -2.62 -10.91 17.93
CA ASN A 110 -3.94 -11.33 17.42
C ASN A 110 -4.56 -10.41 16.36
N GLY A 111 -4.08 -9.17 16.21
CA GLY A 111 -4.56 -8.19 15.24
C GLY A 111 -5.96 -7.63 15.57
N ASP A 112 -6.28 -7.39 16.84
CA ASP A 112 -7.58 -6.81 17.23
C ASP A 112 -7.52 -5.48 18.01
N ASN A 113 -6.32 -4.90 18.11
CA ASN A 113 -6.02 -3.61 18.76
C ASN A 113 -6.34 -3.59 20.27
N VAL A 114 -6.32 -4.75 20.94
CA VAL A 114 -6.50 -4.88 22.39
C VAL A 114 -5.29 -5.57 23.03
N TYR A 115 -4.33 -4.76 23.43
CA TYR A 115 -3.05 -5.22 23.99
C TYR A 115 -3.20 -5.66 25.45
N ASN A 116 -2.75 -6.87 25.77
CA ASN A 116 -2.93 -7.55 27.04
C ASN A 116 -1.64 -7.53 27.87
N ILE A 117 -1.64 -6.86 29.02
CA ILE A 117 -0.46 -6.75 29.91
C ILE A 117 -0.82 -7.28 31.29
N THR A 118 -0.15 -8.34 31.76
CA THR A 118 -0.32 -8.82 33.15
C THR A 118 0.78 -8.28 34.07
N LEU A 119 0.41 -7.56 35.12
CA LEU A 119 1.33 -7.12 36.18
C LEU A 119 1.08 -7.90 37.48
N GLU A 120 2.11 -8.51 38.06
CA GLU A 120 2.08 -9.05 39.43
C GLU A 120 2.61 -8.00 40.43
N ALA A 121 1.82 -7.70 41.45
CA ALA A 121 2.23 -7.00 42.65
C ALA A 121 2.49 -8.00 43.79
N ARG A 122 3.57 -7.79 44.55
CA ARG A 122 4.05 -8.70 45.60
C ARG A 122 4.53 -7.95 46.85
N ASP A 123 4.00 -8.33 48.01
CA ASP A 123 4.39 -7.79 49.32
C ASP A 123 5.63 -8.49 49.93
N PRO A 124 6.21 -7.98 51.04
CA PRO A 124 7.28 -8.65 51.76
C PRO A 124 6.89 -9.96 52.48
N GLY A 125 5.58 -10.20 52.66
CA GLY A 125 5.02 -11.44 53.22
C GLY A 125 4.93 -12.60 52.24
N GLY A 126 5.03 -12.32 50.94
CA GLY A 126 4.90 -13.25 49.82
C GLY A 126 3.51 -13.36 49.21
N LEU A 127 2.52 -12.57 49.63
CA LEU A 127 1.20 -12.51 48.97
C LEU A 127 1.28 -11.71 47.67
N THR A 128 0.37 -12.00 46.73
CA THR A 128 0.31 -11.34 45.43
C THR A 128 -1.09 -11.00 44.97
N ALA A 129 -1.17 -9.93 44.18
CA ALA A 129 -2.31 -9.58 43.36
C ALA A 129 -1.85 -9.37 41.92
N GLN A 130 -2.75 -9.59 40.96
CA GLN A 130 -2.50 -9.31 39.55
C GLN A 130 -3.40 -8.18 39.07
N LEU A 131 -2.89 -7.44 38.08
CA LEU A 131 -3.65 -6.56 37.21
C LEU A 131 -3.50 -7.13 35.80
N ASP A 132 -4.55 -7.79 35.33
CA ASP A 132 -4.72 -8.09 33.92
C ASP A 132 -5.24 -6.78 33.29
N LEU A 133 -4.40 -6.13 32.46
CA LEU A 133 -4.66 -4.83 31.86
C LEU A 133 -4.90 -4.98 30.36
N GLU A 134 -6.08 -4.57 29.90
CA GLU A 134 -6.41 -4.39 28.48
C GLU A 134 -6.12 -2.93 28.09
N ILE A 135 -5.28 -2.68 27.09
CA ILE A 135 -5.10 -1.37 26.46
C ILE A 135 -5.66 -1.45 25.04
N THR A 136 -6.83 -0.85 24.82
CA THR A 136 -7.39 -0.68 23.47
C THR A 136 -6.72 0.49 22.77
N VAL A 137 -6.28 0.30 21.53
CA VAL A 137 -5.90 1.39 20.62
C VAL A 137 -7.15 1.80 19.83
N ASN A 138 -7.40 3.10 19.73
CA ASN A 138 -8.46 3.67 18.90
C ASN A 138 -7.87 4.16 17.57
N ASP A 139 -8.54 3.92 16.44
CA ASP A 139 -8.20 4.54 15.16
C ASP A 139 -8.33 6.08 15.23
N VAL A 140 -7.48 6.80 14.51
CA VAL A 140 -7.52 8.27 14.39
C VAL A 140 -7.24 8.75 12.97
N VAL A 141 -7.82 8.10 11.95
CA VAL A 141 -7.89 8.49 10.52
C VAL A 141 -6.97 9.68 10.12
N GLU A 142 -5.69 9.42 9.86
CA GLU A 142 -4.71 10.47 9.59
C GLU A 142 -5.07 11.36 8.39
N GLY A 143 -4.51 12.57 8.40
CA GLY A 143 -4.35 13.32 7.16
C GLY A 143 -3.44 12.57 6.17
N MET A 144 -3.51 12.94 4.90
CA MET A 144 -2.59 12.43 3.88
C MET A 144 -1.66 13.54 3.43
N THR A 145 -0.37 13.23 3.31
CA THR A 145 0.68 14.11 2.80
C THR A 145 1.46 13.42 1.68
N VAL A 146 2.53 14.06 1.20
CA VAL A 146 3.43 13.49 0.20
C VAL A 146 4.87 13.95 0.44
N ALA A 147 5.79 13.01 0.58
CA ALA A 147 7.22 13.30 0.72
C ALA A 147 7.94 13.13 -0.62
N ARG A 148 8.99 13.94 -0.87
CA ARG A 148 9.87 13.71 -2.02
C ARG A 148 11.04 12.82 -1.62
N VAL A 149 10.98 11.57 -2.05
CA VAL A 149 11.95 10.51 -1.76
C VAL A 149 13.07 10.40 -2.79
N GLY A 150 12.94 10.97 -3.99
CA GLY A 150 13.97 10.93 -5.03
C GLY A 150 14.00 12.18 -5.91
N THR A 151 15.16 12.49 -6.48
CA THR A 151 15.35 13.65 -7.36
C THR A 151 16.56 13.47 -8.29
N GLY A 152 16.51 14.05 -9.48
CA GLY A 152 17.61 14.04 -10.46
C GLY A 152 17.56 12.92 -11.50
N PHE A 153 16.42 12.23 -11.66
CA PHE A 153 16.19 11.29 -12.75
C PHE A 153 15.97 12.01 -14.09
N THR A 154 16.25 11.35 -15.21
CA THR A 154 16.11 11.91 -16.56
C THR A 154 14.92 11.31 -17.30
N GLN A 155 13.77 12.01 -17.32
CA GLN A 155 12.50 11.50 -17.86
C GLN A 155 12.14 10.11 -17.30
N PRO A 156 12.00 9.96 -15.98
CA PRO A 156 11.53 8.70 -15.42
C PRO A 156 10.09 8.43 -15.88
N LEU A 157 9.81 7.18 -16.24
CA LEU A 157 8.52 6.74 -16.77
C LEU A 157 7.88 5.61 -15.96
N TYR A 158 8.61 4.92 -15.10
CA TYR A 158 8.07 3.81 -14.32
C TYR A 158 8.85 3.59 -13.02
N LEU A 159 8.18 3.05 -12.01
CA LEU A 159 8.74 2.71 -10.70
C LEU A 159 8.12 1.39 -10.22
N ALA A 160 8.94 0.54 -9.61
CA ALA A 160 8.47 -0.67 -8.93
C ALA A 160 9.39 -1.05 -7.76
N GLY A 161 8.86 -1.72 -6.74
CA GLY A 161 9.63 -2.37 -5.67
C GLY A 161 10.66 -3.35 -6.23
N LEU A 162 11.86 -3.34 -5.66
CA LEU A 162 12.93 -4.27 -6.02
C LEU A 162 12.82 -5.51 -5.11
N PRO A 163 12.39 -6.70 -5.60
CA PRO A 163 11.86 -7.72 -4.69
C PRO A 163 12.93 -8.35 -3.79
N GLY A 164 12.62 -8.40 -2.49
CA GLY A 164 13.56 -8.81 -1.45
C GLY A 164 14.45 -7.68 -0.91
N THR A 165 14.07 -6.42 -1.13
CA THR A 165 14.72 -5.21 -0.56
C THR A 165 13.66 -4.16 -0.17
N THR A 166 14.05 -3.13 0.57
CA THR A 166 13.24 -1.92 0.82
C THR A 166 13.54 -0.80 -0.21
N GLN A 167 14.09 -1.17 -1.38
CA GLN A 167 14.47 -0.25 -2.45
C GLN A 167 13.50 -0.35 -3.62
N VAL A 168 13.48 0.67 -4.48
CA VAL A 168 12.70 0.70 -5.71
C VAL A 168 13.61 0.85 -6.92
N VAL A 169 13.21 0.28 -8.06
CA VAL A 169 13.80 0.59 -9.36
C VAL A 169 13.04 1.74 -10.01
N VAL A 170 13.77 2.69 -10.59
CA VAL A 170 13.24 3.84 -11.35
C VAL A 170 13.78 3.76 -12.77
N LEU A 171 12.87 3.76 -13.74
CA LEU A 171 13.14 3.52 -15.15
C LEU A 171 13.12 4.84 -15.93
N GLU A 172 14.25 5.23 -16.51
CA GLU A 172 14.48 6.43 -17.31
C GLU A 172 14.23 6.14 -18.80
N LYS A 173 13.39 6.97 -19.47
CA LYS A 173 13.01 6.82 -20.90
C LYS A 173 14.20 6.60 -21.84
N GLY A 174 15.34 7.19 -21.51
CA GLY A 174 16.59 7.10 -22.27
C GLY A 174 17.32 5.75 -22.19
N GLY A 175 16.71 4.71 -21.59
CA GLY A 175 17.28 3.35 -21.58
C GLY A 175 18.02 2.96 -20.30
N ARG A 176 17.83 3.66 -19.18
CA ARG A 176 18.55 3.37 -17.93
C ARG A 176 17.58 3.00 -16.82
N ILE A 177 17.94 2.00 -16.02
CA ILE A 177 17.21 1.61 -14.82
C ILE A 177 18.11 1.89 -13.62
N ARG A 178 17.58 2.58 -12.62
CA ARG A 178 18.31 3.13 -11.47
C ARG A 178 17.73 2.53 -10.20
N VAL A 179 18.56 2.20 -9.21
CA VAL A 179 18.05 1.82 -7.87
C VAL A 179 17.98 3.06 -6.98
N LEU A 180 16.87 3.23 -6.29
CA LEU A 180 16.61 4.28 -5.29
C LEU A 180 16.34 3.63 -3.93
N ASP A 181 17.03 4.11 -2.89
CA ASP A 181 16.63 3.93 -1.50
C ASP A 181 15.68 5.08 -1.10
N PRO A 182 14.36 4.84 -0.96
CA PRO A 182 13.41 5.89 -0.64
C PRO A 182 13.56 6.43 0.80
N ALA A 183 14.17 5.67 1.71
CA ALA A 183 14.36 6.09 3.10
C ALA A 183 15.54 7.07 3.29
N THR A 184 16.47 7.15 2.32
CA THR A 184 17.60 8.09 2.36
C THR A 184 17.69 9.03 1.15
N GLY A 185 16.91 8.77 0.10
CA GLY A 185 17.02 9.44 -1.19
C GLY A 185 18.30 9.14 -1.96
N ALA A 186 19.04 8.09 -1.57
CA ALA A 186 20.24 7.67 -2.26
C ALA A 186 19.91 6.90 -3.55
N ILE A 187 20.42 7.38 -4.67
CA ILE A 187 20.39 6.66 -5.95
C ILE A 187 21.73 5.94 -6.13
N ASP A 188 21.72 4.67 -6.54
CA ASP A 188 22.95 3.90 -6.78
C ASP A 188 23.80 4.59 -7.89
N PRO A 189 25.12 4.83 -7.65
CA PRO A 189 26.03 5.33 -8.68
C PRO A 189 26.27 4.35 -9.84
N VAL A 190 25.87 3.09 -9.70
CA VAL A 190 25.83 2.08 -10.77
C VAL A 190 24.37 1.85 -11.18
N ASP A 191 24.14 1.65 -12.48
CA ASP A 191 22.80 1.40 -13.00
C ASP A 191 22.40 -0.08 -12.81
N PHE A 192 21.11 -0.30 -12.56
CA PHE A 192 20.52 -1.64 -12.51
C PHE A 192 20.62 -2.31 -13.88
N LEU A 193 20.33 -1.55 -14.94
CA LEU A 193 20.53 -1.92 -16.33
C LEU A 193 20.74 -0.63 -17.16
N ASP A 194 21.62 -0.69 -18.16
CA ASP A 194 21.77 0.37 -19.17
C ASP A 194 21.67 -0.25 -20.57
N VAL A 195 20.56 0.06 -21.25
CA VAL A 195 20.25 -0.25 -22.66
C VAL A 195 20.15 1.03 -23.51
N SER A 196 20.71 2.16 -23.05
CA SER A 196 20.66 3.46 -23.75
C SER A 196 21.32 3.46 -25.13
N GLY A 197 22.20 2.49 -25.40
CA GLY A 197 22.76 2.24 -26.74
C GLY A 197 21.86 1.43 -27.68
N GLU A 198 20.75 0.87 -27.18
CA GLU A 198 19.89 -0.10 -27.87
C GLU A 198 18.46 0.39 -28.11
N THR A 199 18.03 1.45 -27.41
CA THR A 199 16.66 1.98 -27.47
C THR A 199 16.53 3.31 -28.23
N SER A 200 15.43 3.46 -28.97
CA SER A 200 15.07 4.69 -29.66
C SER A 200 14.10 5.52 -28.82
N ALA A 201 14.61 6.53 -28.11
CA ALA A 201 13.81 7.46 -27.30
C ALA A 201 13.03 8.51 -28.13
N ALA A 202 12.59 8.15 -29.34
CA ALA A 202 11.96 9.05 -30.31
C ALA A 202 10.44 9.11 -30.15
N GLY A 203 9.88 10.31 -30.06
CA GLY A 203 8.44 10.51 -29.86
C GLY A 203 8.02 10.02 -28.47
N GLU A 204 7.07 9.09 -28.40
CA GLU A 204 6.68 8.41 -27.15
C GLU A 204 7.62 7.25 -26.80
N GLY A 205 8.23 6.60 -27.78
CA GLY A 205 9.13 5.45 -27.63
C GLY A 205 10.39 5.70 -26.77
N GLY A 206 11.01 4.61 -26.33
CA GLY A 206 12.17 4.58 -25.44
C GLY A 206 12.21 3.26 -24.64
N LEU A 207 12.82 3.27 -23.46
CA LEU A 207 12.55 2.24 -22.45
C LEU A 207 11.28 2.63 -21.68
N LEU A 208 10.27 1.75 -21.62
CA LEU A 208 8.90 2.11 -21.26
C LEU A 208 8.33 1.37 -20.04
N GLY A 209 8.75 0.14 -19.77
CA GLY A 209 8.22 -0.66 -18.65
C GLY A 209 9.14 -1.80 -18.22
N LEU A 210 8.91 -2.32 -17.01
CA LEU A 210 9.64 -3.44 -16.42
C LEU A 210 8.70 -4.33 -15.60
N ALA A 211 8.91 -5.64 -15.64
CA ALA A 211 8.24 -6.62 -14.78
C ALA A 211 9.27 -7.62 -14.21
N PHE A 212 9.30 -7.80 -12.89
CA PHE A 212 10.06 -8.89 -12.26
C PHE A 212 9.31 -10.22 -12.45
N SER A 213 10.05 -11.34 -12.61
CA SER A 213 9.44 -12.68 -12.58
C SER A 213 8.71 -12.91 -11.25
N PRO A 214 7.55 -13.60 -11.23
CA PRO A 214 6.93 -14.07 -9.99
C PRO A 214 7.89 -14.91 -9.14
N ASP A 215 8.82 -15.63 -9.79
CA ASP A 215 9.85 -16.45 -9.16
C ASP A 215 11.19 -15.71 -8.94
N PHE A 216 11.24 -14.37 -9.03
CA PHE A 216 12.49 -13.55 -8.94
C PHE A 216 13.36 -13.84 -7.71
N ALA A 217 12.75 -14.25 -6.60
CA ALA A 217 13.46 -14.68 -5.40
C ALA A 217 14.43 -15.86 -5.66
N THR A 218 14.15 -16.68 -6.68
CA THR A 218 14.88 -17.89 -7.06
C THR A 218 15.54 -17.80 -8.44
N ASP A 219 14.82 -17.32 -9.47
CA ASP A 219 15.28 -17.31 -10.86
C ASP A 219 16.10 -16.06 -11.22
N ARG A 220 16.00 -14.99 -10.42
CA ARG A 220 16.62 -13.68 -10.62
C ARG A 220 16.40 -13.11 -12.02
N THR A 221 15.23 -13.36 -12.60
CA THR A 221 14.87 -13.01 -13.98
C THR A 221 13.86 -11.87 -14.00
N PHE A 222 14.04 -10.91 -14.90
CA PHE A 222 13.10 -9.81 -15.11
C PHE A 222 12.97 -9.50 -16.61
N TYR A 223 11.93 -8.73 -16.94
CA TYR A 223 11.53 -8.41 -18.29
C TYR A 223 11.44 -6.90 -18.46
N ILE A 224 11.74 -6.40 -19.65
CA ILE A 224 11.55 -4.98 -20.03
C ILE A 224 10.74 -4.85 -21.32
N ASN A 225 10.04 -3.74 -21.45
CA ASN A 225 9.38 -3.31 -22.68
C ASN A 225 10.06 -2.03 -23.18
N MET A 226 10.57 -2.07 -24.41
CA MET A 226 11.30 -0.96 -25.03
C MET A 226 11.05 -0.83 -26.54
N THR A 227 11.16 0.38 -27.05
CA THR A 227 11.35 0.66 -28.48
C THR A 227 12.81 0.44 -28.83
N ASN A 228 13.12 -0.49 -29.74
CA ASN A 228 14.49 -0.77 -30.16
C ASN A 228 15.03 0.30 -31.14
N ASN A 229 16.29 0.15 -31.57
CA ASN A 229 16.95 1.07 -32.51
C ASN A 229 16.40 1.06 -33.95
N THR A 230 15.59 0.07 -34.37
CA THR A 230 14.87 0.08 -35.64
C THR A 230 13.49 0.74 -35.56
N GLY A 231 12.94 0.85 -34.34
CA GLY A 231 11.65 1.46 -34.05
C GLY A 231 10.60 0.48 -33.54
N ASP A 232 10.87 -0.82 -33.57
CA ASP A 232 9.95 -1.88 -33.15
C ASP A 232 9.77 -1.87 -31.62
N THR A 233 8.61 -2.30 -31.13
CA THR A 233 8.46 -2.70 -29.72
C THR A 233 9.12 -4.07 -29.52
N GLU A 234 9.92 -4.17 -28.47
CA GLU A 234 10.71 -5.35 -28.13
C GLU A 234 10.57 -5.65 -26.63
N ILE A 235 10.06 -6.84 -26.31
CA ILE A 235 10.02 -7.40 -24.96
C ILE A 235 11.26 -8.26 -24.78
N ARG A 236 12.06 -7.96 -23.75
CA ARG A 236 13.32 -8.67 -23.47
C ARG A 236 13.34 -9.27 -22.09
N ARG A 237 13.96 -10.44 -21.96
CA ARG A 237 14.30 -11.13 -20.71
C ARG A 237 15.77 -10.84 -20.35
N TYR A 238 16.04 -10.69 -19.05
CA TYR A 238 17.37 -10.48 -18.46
C TYR A 238 17.48 -11.21 -17.12
N GLN A 239 18.70 -11.52 -16.69
CA GLN A 239 19.01 -12.08 -15.37
C GLN A 239 19.93 -11.16 -14.56
N MET A 240 19.87 -11.26 -13.23
CA MET A 240 20.80 -10.56 -12.32
C MET A 240 22.20 -11.17 -12.36
N PHE A 241 23.23 -10.34 -12.12
CA PHE A 241 24.55 -10.87 -11.81
C PHE A 241 24.49 -11.80 -10.59
N SER A 242 25.22 -12.92 -10.63
CA SER A 242 25.21 -13.95 -9.58
C SER A 242 25.51 -13.36 -8.19
N GLY A 243 24.49 -13.36 -7.31
CA GLY A 243 24.58 -12.80 -5.96
C GLY A 243 24.28 -11.30 -5.84
N SER A 244 23.92 -10.62 -6.93
CA SER A 244 23.44 -9.24 -6.92
C SER A 244 21.91 -9.18 -6.82
N LEU A 245 21.41 -8.14 -6.14
CA LEU A 245 20.00 -7.73 -6.20
C LEU A 245 19.81 -6.42 -6.97
N THR A 246 20.86 -5.61 -7.17
CA THR A 246 20.76 -4.24 -7.70
C THR A 246 21.36 -4.07 -9.10
N GLN A 247 21.91 -5.13 -9.71
CA GLN A 247 22.59 -5.05 -11.02
C GLN A 247 22.30 -6.29 -11.90
N ALA A 248 21.71 -6.05 -13.07
CA ALA A 248 21.48 -7.02 -14.14
C ALA A 248 22.78 -7.33 -14.89
N ASP A 249 22.87 -8.52 -15.50
CA ASP A 249 23.93 -8.85 -16.47
C ASP A 249 23.44 -8.58 -17.91
N PRO A 250 23.91 -7.53 -18.60
CA PRO A 250 23.45 -7.23 -19.96
C PRO A 250 23.82 -8.31 -20.99
N ALA A 251 24.77 -9.21 -20.68
CA ALA A 251 25.09 -10.34 -21.55
C ALA A 251 24.05 -11.47 -21.51
N THR A 252 23.01 -11.35 -20.67
CA THR A 252 21.86 -12.26 -20.58
C THR A 252 20.63 -11.75 -21.33
N ALA A 253 20.75 -10.67 -22.11
CA ALA A 253 19.70 -10.11 -22.94
C ALA A 253 19.15 -11.16 -23.92
N ASP A 254 17.84 -11.36 -23.89
CA ASP A 254 17.14 -12.38 -24.68
C ASP A 254 15.80 -11.82 -25.18
N VAL A 255 15.40 -12.14 -26.42
CA VAL A 255 14.26 -11.50 -27.09
C VAL A 255 13.01 -12.38 -27.02
N ILE A 256 12.03 -11.94 -26.24
CA ILE A 256 10.78 -12.66 -26.03
C ILE A 256 9.79 -12.35 -27.15
N LEU A 257 9.57 -11.06 -27.47
CA LEU A 257 8.58 -10.64 -28.47
C LEU A 257 9.03 -9.37 -29.17
N THR A 258 9.06 -9.36 -30.51
CA THR A 258 9.25 -8.15 -31.33
C THR A 258 8.05 -7.87 -32.24
N PHE A 259 7.62 -6.62 -32.37
CA PHE A 259 6.66 -6.18 -33.39
C PHE A 259 6.82 -4.73 -33.85
N ASP A 260 6.55 -4.52 -35.14
CA ASP A 260 6.62 -3.21 -35.84
C ASP A 260 5.70 -2.16 -35.20
N GLN A 261 6.21 -0.93 -35.09
CA GLN A 261 5.47 0.25 -34.64
C GLN A 261 5.43 1.27 -35.80
N PRO A 262 4.28 1.45 -36.46
CA PRO A 262 4.22 2.23 -37.70
C PRO A 262 4.38 3.75 -37.48
N GLN A 263 4.23 4.25 -36.24
CA GLN A 263 4.55 5.62 -35.85
C GLN A 263 5.24 5.67 -34.47
N ALA A 264 5.91 6.80 -34.19
CA ALA A 264 6.63 7.05 -32.94
C ALA A 264 5.70 7.59 -31.81
N ASN A 265 4.44 7.17 -31.82
CA ASN A 265 3.40 7.64 -30.91
C ASN A 265 2.33 6.54 -30.77
N HIS A 266 1.61 6.52 -29.64
CA HIS A 266 0.81 5.40 -29.15
C HIS A 266 1.63 4.10 -28.96
N ASN A 267 2.82 4.24 -28.35
CA ASN A 267 3.69 3.10 -28.09
C ASN A 267 3.36 2.35 -26.78
N ALA A 268 2.42 2.85 -25.96
CA ALA A 268 2.00 2.30 -24.67
C ALA A 268 3.21 1.98 -23.75
N GLY A 269 3.46 0.69 -23.51
CA GLY A 269 4.76 0.22 -23.04
C GLY A 269 4.85 -0.25 -21.59
N TRP A 270 3.73 -0.32 -20.86
CA TRP A 270 3.68 -1.04 -19.59
C TRP A 270 3.82 -2.56 -19.82
N ILE A 271 4.26 -3.30 -18.79
CA ILE A 271 4.20 -4.77 -18.70
C ILE A 271 4.06 -5.19 -17.23
N GLY A 272 3.43 -6.34 -17.01
CA GLY A 272 3.29 -6.94 -15.68
C GLY A 272 2.87 -8.41 -15.75
N PHE A 273 3.07 -9.16 -14.68
CA PHE A 273 2.59 -10.53 -14.58
C PHE A 273 1.19 -10.57 -13.96
N ALA A 274 0.28 -11.30 -14.59
CA ALA A 274 -1.02 -11.62 -14.01
C ALA A 274 -0.87 -12.60 -12.84
N PRO A 275 -1.85 -12.71 -11.92
CA PRO A 275 -1.81 -13.65 -10.79
C PRO A 275 -1.74 -15.14 -11.17
N ASP A 276 -1.94 -15.48 -12.44
CA ASP A 276 -1.76 -16.83 -12.99
C ASP A 276 -0.32 -17.13 -13.44
N GLY A 277 0.60 -16.15 -13.32
CA GLY A 277 2.01 -16.26 -13.68
C GLY A 277 2.33 -15.92 -15.14
N LEU A 278 1.34 -15.47 -15.94
CA LEU A 278 1.53 -15.15 -17.35
C LEU A 278 1.87 -13.66 -17.57
N LEU A 279 2.75 -13.37 -18.53
CA LEU A 279 3.19 -12.01 -18.82
C LEU A 279 2.15 -11.29 -19.69
N VAL A 280 1.69 -10.13 -19.23
CA VAL A 280 0.71 -9.29 -19.90
C VAL A 280 1.38 -8.04 -20.47
N VAL A 281 1.08 -7.75 -21.75
CA VAL A 281 1.70 -6.69 -22.54
C VAL A 281 0.59 -5.87 -23.25
N PRO A 282 0.15 -4.75 -22.66
CA PRO A 282 -0.71 -3.76 -23.32
C PRO A 282 0.02 -3.04 -24.46
N THR A 283 -0.69 -2.79 -25.56
CA THR A 283 -0.13 -2.16 -26.77
C THR A 283 -1.08 -1.08 -27.30
N GLY A 284 -0.54 0.07 -27.68
CA GLY A 284 -1.29 1.09 -28.40
C GLY A 284 -1.49 0.74 -29.88
N ASP A 285 -2.36 1.48 -30.57
CA ASP A 285 -2.83 1.23 -31.93
C ASP A 285 -1.78 1.45 -33.03
N GLY A 286 -0.57 1.92 -32.68
CA GLY A 286 0.50 2.25 -33.62
C GLY A 286 0.47 3.68 -34.15
N GLY A 287 -0.40 4.53 -33.61
CA GLY A 287 -0.32 5.97 -33.71
C GLY A 287 -1.17 6.61 -34.81
N GLY A 288 -1.27 7.94 -34.72
CA GLY A 288 -2.10 8.77 -35.59
C GLY A 288 -3.52 8.95 -35.06
N ALA A 289 -4.19 10.01 -35.51
CA ALA A 289 -5.53 10.34 -35.04
C ALA A 289 -6.57 9.34 -35.59
N GLY A 290 -7.35 8.73 -34.70
CA GLY A 290 -8.50 7.90 -35.05
C GLY A 290 -8.17 6.51 -35.64
N ASP A 291 -7.05 5.88 -35.26
CA ASP A 291 -6.55 4.60 -35.81
C ASP A 291 -6.64 4.54 -37.36
N PRO A 292 -5.78 5.28 -38.08
CA PRO A 292 -5.88 5.44 -39.53
C PRO A 292 -5.60 4.15 -40.33
N ASN A 293 -5.19 3.07 -39.67
CA ASN A 293 -4.92 1.77 -40.28
C ASN A 293 -5.94 0.68 -39.85
N GLY A 294 -6.77 0.94 -38.83
CA GLY A 294 -7.73 -0.01 -38.28
C GLY A 294 -7.08 -1.15 -37.48
N TYR A 295 -5.93 -0.92 -36.83
CA TYR A 295 -5.23 -1.95 -36.08
C TYR A 295 -5.94 -2.37 -34.78
N ALA A 296 -6.59 -1.47 -34.05
CA ALA A 296 -7.20 -1.74 -32.75
C ALA A 296 -8.31 -2.80 -32.83
N GLN A 297 -9.13 -2.75 -33.89
CA GLN A 297 -10.16 -3.75 -34.21
C GLN A 297 -9.68 -4.90 -35.11
N ASN A 298 -8.44 -4.90 -35.60
CA ASN A 298 -7.92 -5.95 -36.48
C ASN A 298 -7.31 -7.11 -35.66
N PRO A 299 -7.88 -8.33 -35.69
CA PRO A 299 -7.36 -9.48 -34.94
C PRO A 299 -6.06 -10.05 -35.52
N ASN A 300 -5.55 -9.52 -36.63
CA ASN A 300 -4.26 -9.91 -37.22
C ASN A 300 -3.11 -8.96 -36.81
N SER A 301 -3.40 -7.90 -36.05
CA SER A 301 -2.41 -6.94 -35.53
C SER A 301 -2.13 -7.19 -34.04
N LEU A 302 -0.90 -6.92 -33.61
CA LEU A 302 -0.53 -6.88 -32.19
C LEU A 302 -0.74 -5.50 -31.54
N LEU A 303 -1.13 -4.50 -32.31
CA LEU A 303 -1.32 -3.10 -31.90
C LEU A 303 -2.77 -2.83 -31.47
N GLY A 304 -2.99 -2.07 -30.40
CA GLY A 304 -4.29 -1.77 -29.81
C GLY A 304 -4.91 -2.99 -29.13
N LYS A 305 -4.14 -3.63 -28.22
CA LYS A 305 -4.42 -4.96 -27.62
C LYS A 305 -3.98 -5.04 -26.17
N ILE A 306 -4.56 -6.00 -25.44
CA ILE A 306 -3.87 -6.68 -24.34
C ILE A 306 -3.34 -7.99 -24.89
N LEU A 307 -2.02 -8.16 -24.92
CA LEU A 307 -1.38 -9.45 -25.23
C LEU A 307 -1.09 -10.21 -23.92
N ARG A 308 -1.13 -11.54 -23.96
CA ARG A 308 -0.79 -12.40 -22.80
C ARG A 308 -0.02 -13.64 -23.27
N ILE A 309 1.15 -13.88 -22.71
CA ILE A 309 2.08 -14.93 -23.18
C ILE A 309 2.70 -15.72 -22.02
N ASP A 310 3.04 -16.99 -22.27
CA ASP A 310 3.72 -17.86 -21.33
C ASP A 310 5.23 -17.88 -21.62
N VAL A 311 6.00 -17.16 -20.81
CA VAL A 311 7.46 -17.02 -20.94
C VAL A 311 8.25 -18.20 -20.35
N SER A 312 7.56 -19.27 -19.92
CA SER A 312 8.18 -20.51 -19.42
C SER A 312 8.30 -21.62 -20.46
N GLY A 313 7.69 -21.44 -21.64
CA GLY A 313 7.74 -22.36 -22.78
C GLY A 313 7.98 -21.63 -24.10
N ASP A 314 8.00 -22.39 -25.20
CA ASP A 314 8.27 -21.89 -26.55
C ASP A 314 7.46 -22.70 -27.58
N ASP A 315 6.47 -22.05 -28.21
CA ASP A 315 5.65 -22.61 -29.30
C ASP A 315 6.21 -22.25 -30.70
N PHE A 316 7.26 -21.43 -30.78
CA PHE A 316 7.86 -20.94 -32.03
C PHE A 316 9.40 -21.16 -32.12
N PRO A 317 9.92 -22.39 -31.88
CA PRO A 317 11.37 -22.73 -31.75
C PRO A 317 12.23 -22.59 -33.03
N THR A 318 11.80 -21.78 -33.99
CA THR A 318 12.53 -21.41 -35.21
C THR A 318 12.37 -19.92 -35.56
N ASP A 319 11.93 -19.10 -34.61
CA ASP A 319 11.60 -17.68 -34.81
C ASP A 319 12.12 -16.87 -33.61
N ASP A 320 13.39 -16.46 -33.68
CA ASP A 320 14.16 -15.77 -32.63
C ASP A 320 13.55 -14.42 -32.13
N ALA A 321 12.39 -14.02 -32.66
CA ALA A 321 11.60 -12.86 -32.23
C ALA A 321 10.36 -13.24 -31.38
N ARG A 322 10.16 -14.54 -31.06
CA ARG A 322 8.97 -15.08 -30.37
C ARG A 322 9.28 -16.27 -29.43
N ASP A 323 10.16 -16.08 -28.44
CA ASP A 323 10.43 -17.06 -27.37
C ASP A 323 9.32 -17.04 -26.28
N TYR A 324 8.17 -17.64 -26.59
CA TYR A 324 7.08 -17.88 -25.64
C TYR A 324 6.10 -18.96 -26.13
N ALA A 325 5.33 -19.53 -25.21
CA ALA A 325 4.16 -20.37 -25.52
C ALA A 325 2.85 -19.56 -25.47
N ILE A 326 1.81 -20.09 -26.13
CA ILE A 326 0.48 -19.47 -26.24
C ILE A 326 -0.46 -19.97 -25.13
N PRO A 327 -0.94 -19.10 -24.22
CA PRO A 327 -1.95 -19.47 -23.24
C PRO A 327 -3.27 -19.90 -23.90
N PRO A 328 -3.86 -21.06 -23.54
CA PRO A 328 -5.08 -21.56 -24.17
C PRO A 328 -6.35 -20.75 -23.85
N GLY A 329 -6.25 -19.79 -22.92
CA GLY A 329 -7.32 -18.83 -22.60
C GLY A 329 -7.30 -17.55 -23.44
N ASN A 330 -6.35 -17.38 -24.37
CA ASN A 330 -6.31 -16.23 -25.26
C ASN A 330 -7.39 -16.31 -26.35
N ALA A 331 -7.97 -15.16 -26.70
CA ALA A 331 -9.12 -15.04 -27.59
C ALA A 331 -8.92 -15.71 -28.97
N PHE A 332 -7.68 -15.77 -29.44
CA PHE A 332 -7.33 -16.33 -30.75
C PHE A 332 -6.40 -17.56 -30.70
N ALA A 333 -6.16 -18.15 -29.51
CA ALA A 333 -5.20 -19.25 -29.31
C ALA A 333 -5.37 -20.45 -30.27
N GLY A 334 -6.62 -20.74 -30.67
CA GLY A 334 -6.97 -21.77 -31.65
C GLY A 334 -7.83 -21.27 -32.82
N ALA A 335 -7.81 -19.96 -33.10
CA ALA A 335 -8.71 -19.32 -34.07
C ALA A 335 -7.96 -18.53 -35.15
N ALA A 336 -8.69 -17.81 -36.01
CA ALA A 336 -8.10 -16.96 -37.04
C ALA A 336 -7.80 -15.56 -36.46
N GLY A 337 -6.53 -15.32 -36.12
CA GLY A 337 -6.01 -14.06 -35.58
C GLY A 337 -4.57 -14.23 -35.10
N ARG A 338 -4.08 -13.27 -34.30
CA ARG A 338 -2.83 -13.37 -33.55
C ARG A 338 -3.08 -14.08 -32.21
N PRO A 339 -2.59 -15.32 -32.00
CA PRO A 339 -2.86 -16.08 -30.79
C PRO A 339 -2.35 -15.42 -29.48
N GLU A 340 -1.46 -14.44 -29.61
CA GLU A 340 -0.95 -13.60 -28.52
C GLU A 340 -2.03 -12.70 -27.88
N ILE A 341 -3.12 -12.39 -28.60
CA ILE A 341 -4.18 -11.46 -28.17
C ILE A 341 -5.07 -12.10 -27.09
N PHE A 342 -5.15 -11.44 -25.94
CA PHE A 342 -6.12 -11.71 -24.88
C PHE A 342 -7.35 -10.80 -24.96
N ALA A 343 -7.18 -9.49 -25.17
CA ALA A 343 -8.25 -8.50 -25.38
C ALA A 343 -7.85 -7.47 -26.45
N LEU A 344 -8.82 -6.72 -27.00
CA LEU A 344 -8.60 -5.78 -28.10
C LEU A 344 -9.40 -4.47 -27.98
N GLY A 345 -9.19 -3.56 -28.93
CA GLY A 345 -9.94 -2.30 -29.01
C GLY A 345 -9.42 -1.21 -28.07
N LEU A 346 -8.12 -1.16 -27.84
CA LEU A 346 -7.44 -0.11 -27.06
C LEU A 346 -6.69 0.87 -27.99
N ARG A 347 -6.46 2.10 -27.52
CA ARG A 347 -5.83 3.20 -28.27
C ARG A 347 -4.36 3.39 -27.93
N ASN A 348 -4.04 3.65 -26.66
CA ASN A 348 -2.73 3.86 -26.09
C ASN A 348 -2.76 3.59 -24.56
N PRO A 349 -2.87 2.32 -24.13
CA PRO A 349 -2.93 1.93 -22.72
C PRO A 349 -1.59 2.21 -22.02
N PHE A 350 -1.44 3.42 -21.51
CA PHE A 350 -0.14 4.00 -21.17
C PHE A 350 0.43 3.42 -19.87
N ARG A 351 -0.36 3.35 -18.80
CA ARG A 351 -0.04 2.58 -17.59
C ARG A 351 -1.21 1.72 -17.18
N CYS A 352 -0.88 0.56 -16.63
CA CYS A 352 -1.84 -0.36 -16.05
C CYS A 352 -1.37 -0.75 -14.64
N SER A 353 -2.26 -1.38 -13.88
CA SER A 353 -1.96 -1.99 -12.58
C SER A 353 -2.83 -3.21 -12.39
N PHE A 354 -2.31 -4.29 -11.82
CA PHE A 354 -3.17 -5.32 -11.23
C PHE A 354 -3.62 -4.87 -9.84
N ASP A 355 -4.89 -5.09 -9.51
CA ASP A 355 -5.33 -5.07 -8.11
C ASP A 355 -4.96 -6.40 -7.44
N GLU A 356 -4.15 -6.36 -6.39
CA GLU A 356 -3.67 -7.57 -5.70
C GLU A 356 -4.79 -8.43 -5.10
N VAL A 357 -5.94 -7.83 -4.78
CA VAL A 357 -7.07 -8.51 -4.13
C VAL A 357 -7.98 -9.24 -5.12
N THR A 358 -8.32 -8.61 -6.25
CA THR A 358 -9.20 -9.23 -7.27
C THR A 358 -8.43 -9.94 -8.38
N GLY A 359 -7.21 -9.50 -8.69
CA GLY A 359 -6.44 -9.95 -9.85
C GLY A 359 -6.85 -9.31 -11.17
N ASP A 360 -7.74 -8.32 -11.15
CA ASP A 360 -8.16 -7.59 -12.34
C ASP A 360 -7.10 -6.54 -12.75
N LEU A 361 -6.95 -6.34 -14.05
CA LEU A 361 -6.08 -5.32 -14.63
C LEU A 361 -6.88 -4.02 -14.83
N PHE A 362 -6.45 -2.93 -14.20
CA PHE A 362 -6.90 -1.58 -14.51
C PHE A 362 -5.98 -0.97 -15.57
N ILE A 363 -6.56 -0.33 -16.58
CA ILE A 363 -5.88 0.11 -17.81
C ILE A 363 -6.18 1.59 -18.02
N GLY A 364 -5.21 2.49 -17.85
CA GLY A 364 -5.37 3.90 -18.24
C GLY A 364 -5.12 4.07 -19.73
N ASP A 365 -6.17 4.21 -20.52
CA ASP A 365 -6.09 4.37 -21.98
C ASP A 365 -6.23 5.84 -22.40
N VAL A 366 -5.22 6.35 -23.10
CA VAL A 366 -5.13 7.77 -23.47
C VAL A 366 -6.09 8.08 -24.61
N GLY A 367 -6.95 9.06 -24.36
CA GLY A 367 -8.03 9.53 -25.23
C GLY A 367 -7.58 10.19 -26.53
N GLN A 368 -8.53 10.40 -27.44
CA GLN A 368 -8.26 11.00 -28.75
C GLN A 368 -8.41 12.52 -28.75
N ASP A 369 -9.64 13.02 -28.62
CA ASP A 369 -9.98 14.44 -28.77
C ASP A 369 -11.00 14.92 -27.70
N ALA A 370 -11.64 14.01 -26.96
CA ALA A 370 -12.81 14.33 -26.14
C ALA A 370 -12.89 13.65 -24.77
N ILE A 371 -12.50 12.38 -24.64
CA ILE A 371 -12.63 11.58 -23.40
C ILE A 371 -11.32 10.87 -23.08
N GLU A 372 -10.89 10.93 -21.83
CA GLU A 372 -9.86 10.04 -21.26
C GLU A 372 -10.54 8.97 -20.40
N GLU A 373 -10.03 7.74 -20.39
CA GLU A 373 -10.73 6.58 -19.82
C GLU A 373 -9.84 5.64 -18.98
N VAL A 374 -10.48 4.84 -18.13
CA VAL A 374 -9.86 3.69 -17.45
C VAL A 374 -10.75 2.46 -17.61
N ASP A 375 -10.21 1.42 -18.24
CA ASP A 375 -10.85 0.11 -18.35
C ASP A 375 -10.48 -0.80 -17.16
N ARG A 376 -11.32 -1.81 -16.93
CA ARG A 376 -11.08 -2.92 -16.00
C ARG A 376 -11.24 -4.24 -16.75
N LEU A 377 -10.25 -5.12 -16.65
CA LEU A 377 -10.23 -6.43 -17.32
C LEU A 377 -9.92 -7.54 -16.34
N SER A 378 -10.86 -8.47 -16.14
CA SER A 378 -10.57 -9.69 -15.40
C SER A 378 -9.79 -10.69 -16.25
N MET A 379 -8.86 -11.43 -15.64
CA MET A 379 -8.04 -12.42 -16.35
C MET A 379 -8.81 -13.69 -16.76
N SER A 380 -10.11 -13.79 -16.41
CA SER A 380 -11.04 -14.75 -17.01
C SER A 380 -11.60 -14.31 -18.38
N ASP A 381 -11.62 -13.01 -18.67
CA ASP A 381 -12.52 -12.42 -19.66
C ASP A 381 -11.84 -12.19 -21.02
N GLY A 382 -11.14 -13.24 -21.47
CA GLY A 382 -10.46 -13.28 -22.76
C GLY A 382 -11.42 -13.14 -23.93
N GLY A 383 -11.15 -12.18 -24.81
CA GLY A 383 -12.01 -11.77 -25.93
C GLY A 383 -12.69 -10.42 -25.75
N THR A 384 -12.54 -9.77 -24.59
CA THR A 384 -13.06 -8.42 -24.31
C THR A 384 -12.60 -7.40 -25.36
N ASN A 385 -13.52 -6.52 -25.77
CA ASN A 385 -13.29 -5.48 -26.77
C ASN A 385 -13.70 -4.11 -26.20
N PHE A 386 -12.73 -3.26 -25.88
CA PHE A 386 -12.95 -1.90 -25.34
C PHE A 386 -13.38 -0.90 -26.43
N GLY A 387 -13.32 -1.32 -27.69
CA GLY A 387 -14.08 -0.69 -28.76
C GLY A 387 -13.41 0.50 -29.46
N TRP A 388 -12.20 0.94 -29.12
CA TRP A 388 -11.46 1.88 -29.98
C TRP A 388 -11.22 1.25 -31.38
N ASN A 389 -11.44 1.92 -32.51
CA ASN A 389 -11.89 3.31 -32.76
C ASN A 389 -13.40 3.42 -33.10
N ILE A 390 -14.20 2.44 -32.71
CA ILE A 390 -15.67 2.48 -32.84
C ILE A 390 -16.24 3.50 -31.85
N GLN A 391 -15.76 3.46 -30.60
CA GLN A 391 -16.08 4.39 -29.50
C GLN A 391 -14.83 5.08 -28.94
N GLU A 392 -15.03 6.12 -28.13
CA GLU A 392 -14.03 6.86 -27.34
C GLU A 392 -14.72 7.20 -26.00
N GLY A 393 -14.41 6.49 -24.92
CA GLY A 393 -15.34 6.41 -23.79
C GLY A 393 -16.70 5.82 -24.19
N THR A 394 -17.75 6.21 -23.45
CA THR A 394 -19.12 5.75 -23.72
C THR A 394 -19.75 6.31 -25.01
N GLN A 395 -19.08 7.20 -25.76
CA GLN A 395 -19.64 7.90 -26.94
C GLN A 395 -19.16 7.34 -28.30
N ASP A 396 -19.95 7.57 -29.36
CA ASP A 396 -19.64 7.14 -30.73
C ASP A 396 -18.44 7.92 -31.32
N TYR A 397 -17.45 7.21 -31.88
CA TYR A 397 -16.31 7.82 -32.60
C TYR A 397 -16.37 7.55 -34.11
N GLY A 398 -15.83 6.41 -34.58
CA GLY A 398 -15.60 6.14 -36.00
C GLY A 398 -16.42 4.99 -36.60
N GLY A 399 -17.02 4.14 -35.76
CA GLY A 399 -17.73 2.93 -36.19
C GLY A 399 -19.26 3.05 -36.15
N ALA A 400 -19.94 2.00 -36.62
CA ALA A 400 -21.41 1.97 -36.74
C ALA A 400 -22.05 0.73 -36.08
N ASP A 401 -21.25 -0.13 -35.45
CA ASP A 401 -21.71 -1.33 -34.76
C ASP A 401 -21.03 -1.39 -33.39
N ARG A 402 -21.82 -1.23 -32.33
CA ARG A 402 -21.38 -1.20 -30.92
C ARG A 402 -21.94 -2.39 -30.12
N THR A 403 -22.31 -3.49 -30.79
CA THR A 403 -22.64 -4.74 -30.08
C THR A 403 -21.38 -5.37 -29.51
N ASP A 404 -21.50 -5.94 -28.31
CA ASP A 404 -20.44 -6.73 -27.65
C ASP A 404 -19.13 -5.95 -27.43
N LEU A 405 -19.25 -4.63 -27.24
CA LEU A 405 -18.20 -3.76 -26.69
C LEU A 405 -18.37 -3.63 -25.17
N VAL A 406 -17.27 -3.35 -24.47
CA VAL A 406 -17.25 -3.02 -23.04
C VAL A 406 -16.92 -1.54 -22.90
N ASP A 407 -17.76 -0.81 -22.14
CA ASP A 407 -17.52 0.59 -21.79
C ASP A 407 -16.54 0.67 -20.58
N PRO A 408 -15.76 1.76 -20.45
CA PRO A 408 -14.78 1.90 -19.38
C PRO A 408 -15.44 2.04 -18.00
N VAL A 409 -14.71 1.70 -16.94
CA VAL A 409 -15.17 1.89 -15.55
C VAL A 409 -14.98 3.32 -15.04
N ILE A 410 -14.14 4.13 -15.70
CA ILE A 410 -13.97 5.56 -15.42
C ILE A 410 -13.91 6.32 -16.76
N GLU A 411 -14.61 7.44 -16.88
CA GLU A 411 -14.37 8.42 -17.96
C GLU A 411 -14.34 9.87 -17.46
N TYR A 412 -13.52 10.72 -18.09
CA TYR A 412 -13.59 12.17 -17.91
C TYR A 412 -13.31 12.96 -19.19
N SER A 413 -14.00 14.09 -19.34
CA SER A 413 -13.90 14.92 -20.55
C SER A 413 -12.63 15.75 -20.60
N HIS A 414 -12.14 15.98 -21.82
CA HIS A 414 -11.05 16.89 -22.13
C HIS A 414 -11.30 18.32 -21.61
N GLY A 415 -10.27 18.96 -21.04
CA GLY A 415 -10.36 20.34 -20.57
C GLY A 415 -9.27 20.79 -19.61
N SER A 416 -9.68 21.54 -18.59
CA SER A 416 -8.80 22.14 -17.56
C SER A 416 -9.50 22.44 -16.22
N GLY A 417 -10.71 21.90 -16.03
CA GLY A 417 -11.40 21.91 -14.74
C GLY A 417 -10.77 20.97 -13.71
N MET A 418 -11.38 20.91 -12.53
CA MET A 418 -10.97 20.03 -11.43
C MET A 418 -11.28 18.54 -11.67
N THR A 419 -12.09 18.24 -12.68
CA THR A 419 -12.65 16.92 -13.02
C THR A 419 -12.51 16.66 -14.53
N GLN A 420 -11.40 17.13 -15.10
CA GLN A 420 -11.07 17.10 -16.52
C GLN A 420 -9.56 16.97 -16.70
N GLY A 421 -9.12 16.55 -17.87
CA GLY A 421 -7.71 16.42 -18.21
C GLY A 421 -7.50 16.43 -19.73
N GLN A 422 -6.39 15.87 -20.21
CA GLN A 422 -6.06 15.74 -21.65
C GLN A 422 -5.14 14.54 -21.96
N SER A 423 -4.74 13.74 -20.95
CA SER A 423 -3.95 12.52 -21.09
C SER A 423 -3.92 11.80 -19.75
N ILE A 424 -4.68 10.71 -19.60
CA ILE A 424 -4.64 9.83 -18.42
C ILE A 424 -3.23 9.26 -18.25
N THR A 425 -2.69 9.35 -17.04
CA THR A 425 -1.43 8.70 -16.68
C THR A 425 -1.65 7.23 -16.36
N GLY A 426 -2.84 6.89 -15.85
CA GLY A 426 -3.14 5.65 -15.15
C GLY A 426 -3.02 5.82 -13.64
N GLY A 427 -3.10 4.72 -12.91
CA GLY A 427 -3.20 4.67 -11.45
C GLY A 427 -3.11 3.25 -10.91
N TYR A 428 -3.26 3.09 -9.59
CA TYR A 428 -3.22 1.83 -8.84
C TYR A 428 -4.42 1.74 -7.88
N VAL A 429 -4.90 0.51 -7.59
CA VAL A 429 -5.84 0.30 -6.46
C VAL A 429 -5.01 0.24 -5.20
N TYR A 430 -5.11 1.26 -4.35
CA TYR A 430 -4.27 1.37 -3.17
C TYR A 430 -4.74 0.40 -2.06
N ARG A 431 -3.85 -0.54 -1.69
CA ARG A 431 -4.10 -1.58 -0.68
C ARG A 431 -3.25 -1.46 0.60
N GLY A 432 -2.33 -0.50 0.66
CA GLY A 432 -1.55 -0.19 1.87
C GLY A 432 -2.36 0.53 2.95
N ASP A 433 -1.66 1.10 3.93
CA ASP A 433 -2.26 1.49 5.21
C ASP A 433 -2.81 2.91 5.33
N LEU A 434 -2.69 3.74 4.29
CA LEU A 434 -3.33 5.06 4.25
C LEU A 434 -4.87 4.96 4.09
N GLU A 435 -5.58 4.79 5.21
CA GLU A 435 -7.05 4.77 5.36
C GLU A 435 -7.81 5.66 4.35
N LEU A 436 -7.44 6.94 4.25
CA LEU A 436 -8.13 7.96 3.44
C LEU A 436 -8.21 7.62 1.94
N ILE A 437 -7.33 6.74 1.45
CA ILE A 437 -7.32 6.24 0.07
C ILE A 437 -7.32 4.70 -0.02
N LYS A 438 -7.46 3.99 1.11
CA LYS A 438 -7.53 2.53 1.16
C LYS A 438 -8.73 2.06 0.35
N ASP A 439 -8.54 1.00 -0.44
CA ASP A 439 -9.52 0.46 -1.39
C ASP A 439 -10.01 1.46 -2.47
N HIS A 440 -9.24 2.52 -2.77
CA HIS A 440 -9.52 3.42 -3.90
C HIS A 440 -8.55 3.17 -5.06
N TYR A 441 -9.06 3.26 -6.29
CA TYR A 441 -8.21 3.48 -7.46
C TYR A 441 -7.73 4.94 -7.46
N VAL A 442 -6.42 5.14 -7.30
CA VAL A 442 -5.76 6.45 -7.26
C VAL A 442 -5.03 6.68 -8.58
N PHE A 443 -5.43 7.71 -9.32
CA PHE A 443 -4.97 7.96 -10.70
C PHE A 443 -4.77 9.45 -10.99
N ALA A 444 -4.05 9.76 -12.06
CA ALA A 444 -3.72 11.14 -12.43
C ALA A 444 -3.83 11.41 -13.93
N ASP A 445 -3.83 12.70 -14.28
CA ASP A 445 -3.75 13.19 -15.65
C ASP A 445 -2.46 13.99 -15.85
N PHE A 446 -1.66 13.60 -16.84
CA PHE A 446 -0.32 14.13 -17.09
C PHE A 446 -0.30 15.64 -17.38
N VAL A 447 -1.33 16.16 -18.07
CA VAL A 447 -1.35 17.54 -18.58
C VAL A 447 -1.94 18.51 -17.56
N SER A 448 -3.05 18.14 -16.92
CA SER A 448 -3.73 18.97 -15.91
C SER A 448 -3.07 18.88 -14.54
N ASN A 449 -2.30 17.82 -14.27
CA ASN A 449 -1.74 17.49 -12.94
C ASN A 449 -2.83 17.21 -11.90
N ASN A 450 -4.08 16.97 -12.33
CA ASN A 450 -5.11 16.50 -11.44
C ASN A 450 -4.77 15.09 -10.96
N VAL A 451 -5.04 14.83 -9.68
CA VAL A 451 -4.95 13.50 -9.07
C VAL A 451 -6.27 13.23 -8.36
N TRP A 452 -6.82 12.05 -8.61
CA TRP A 452 -8.14 11.63 -8.15
C TRP A 452 -8.09 10.27 -7.48
N ALA A 453 -9.10 10.00 -6.65
CA ALA A 453 -9.40 8.71 -6.06
C ALA A 453 -10.88 8.36 -6.32
N VAL A 454 -11.17 7.08 -6.58
CA VAL A 454 -12.53 6.52 -6.69
C VAL A 454 -12.56 5.15 -6.00
N PRO A 455 -13.55 4.81 -5.15
CA PRO A 455 -13.63 3.50 -4.49
C PRO A 455 -13.64 2.34 -5.49
N VAL A 456 -12.84 1.30 -5.27
CA VAL A 456 -12.74 0.15 -6.21
C VAL A 456 -14.05 -0.64 -6.33
N ASP A 457 -14.86 -0.64 -5.27
CA ASP A 457 -16.20 -1.24 -5.23
C ASP A 457 -17.22 -0.51 -6.14
N ASP A 458 -16.98 0.76 -6.48
CA ASP A 458 -17.81 1.49 -7.45
C ASP A 458 -17.44 1.13 -8.91
N LEU A 459 -16.24 0.61 -9.16
CA LEU A 459 -15.64 0.32 -10.48
C LEU A 459 -16.04 -1.05 -11.05
N GLY A 460 -17.35 -1.35 -11.05
CA GLY A 460 -17.89 -2.59 -11.61
C GLY A 460 -18.08 -2.54 -13.14
N PRO A 461 -18.02 -3.68 -13.86
CA PRO A 461 -18.10 -3.72 -15.33
C PRO A 461 -19.45 -3.26 -15.92
N ASP A 462 -20.49 -3.11 -15.10
CA ASP A 462 -21.80 -2.56 -15.50
C ASP A 462 -21.93 -1.03 -15.24
N ARG A 463 -20.84 -0.32 -14.85
CA ARG A 463 -20.88 1.11 -14.48
C ARG A 463 -19.59 1.87 -14.80
N THR A 464 -19.72 2.88 -15.66
CA THR A 464 -18.75 3.99 -15.78
C THR A 464 -18.96 5.02 -14.67
N ILE A 465 -17.87 5.45 -14.04
CA ILE A 465 -17.81 6.59 -13.12
C ILE A 465 -17.39 7.85 -13.89
N PHE A 466 -18.17 8.93 -13.77
CA PHE A 466 -17.87 10.16 -14.49
C PHE A 466 -17.11 11.15 -13.60
N GLY A 467 -16.30 12.03 -14.21
CA GLY A 467 -15.48 13.02 -13.49
C GLY A 467 -16.17 13.82 -12.35
N SER A 468 -17.49 14.01 -12.39
CA SER A 468 -18.26 14.65 -11.32
C SER A 468 -18.34 13.86 -10.00
N GLU A 469 -18.01 12.56 -10.02
CA GLU A 469 -18.01 11.66 -8.84
C GLU A 469 -16.61 11.52 -8.20
N PHE A 470 -15.54 12.01 -8.84
CA PHE A 470 -14.16 11.79 -8.39
C PHE A 470 -13.79 12.59 -7.13
N LEU A 471 -13.08 11.95 -6.18
CA LEU A 471 -12.43 12.64 -5.07
C LEU A 471 -11.07 13.21 -5.54
N ARG A 472 -10.96 14.54 -5.69
CA ARG A 472 -9.71 15.20 -6.14
C ARG A 472 -8.74 15.46 -4.98
N ILE A 473 -7.66 14.66 -4.88
CA ILE A 473 -6.75 14.63 -3.72
C ILE A 473 -5.55 15.59 -3.77
N ASN A 474 -5.40 16.41 -4.82
CA ASN A 474 -4.34 17.45 -4.91
C ASN A 474 -4.31 18.49 -3.75
N GLY A 475 -5.26 18.47 -2.83
CA GLY A 475 -5.20 19.25 -1.59
C GLY A 475 -4.04 18.80 -0.70
N SER A 476 -3.94 17.48 -0.51
CA SER A 476 -2.97 16.74 0.31
C SER A 476 -1.59 16.60 -0.35
N LEU A 477 -1.55 16.49 -1.68
CA LEU A 477 -0.31 16.24 -2.43
C LEU A 477 0.55 17.50 -2.58
N ARG A 478 1.08 18.00 -1.46
CA ARG A 478 1.90 19.22 -1.33
C ARG A 478 3.22 18.94 -0.57
N PRO A 479 4.28 18.51 -1.26
CA PRO A 479 5.55 18.19 -0.59
C PRO A 479 6.24 19.45 -0.07
N GLU A 480 7.04 19.31 0.99
CA GLU A 480 7.91 20.39 1.48
C GLU A 480 8.93 20.85 0.42
N THR A 481 9.34 19.95 -0.48
CA THR A 481 10.32 20.22 -1.53
C THR A 481 9.98 19.53 -2.85
N GLY A 482 10.19 20.24 -3.97
CA GLY A 482 9.74 19.81 -5.30
C GLY A 482 8.31 20.23 -5.61
N THR A 483 7.78 19.74 -6.73
CA THR A 483 6.36 19.90 -7.13
C THR A 483 5.84 18.56 -7.63
N VAL A 484 4.63 18.17 -7.22
CA VAL A 484 3.90 17.07 -7.87
C VAL A 484 3.29 17.60 -9.17
N GLU A 485 4.03 17.49 -10.27
CA GLU A 485 3.63 17.93 -11.61
C GLU A 485 4.23 17.04 -12.72
N SER A 486 3.63 17.04 -13.92
CA SER A 486 3.99 16.21 -15.09
C SER A 486 4.12 14.72 -14.75
N ILE A 487 3.06 14.16 -14.15
CA ILE A 487 3.03 12.83 -13.54
C ILE A 487 3.06 11.76 -14.65
N SER A 488 4.21 11.12 -14.87
CA SER A 488 4.44 10.12 -15.92
C SER A 488 4.14 8.69 -15.47
N SER A 489 4.02 8.45 -14.16
CA SER A 489 3.61 7.16 -13.62
C SER A 489 3.19 7.29 -12.16
N PHE A 490 2.41 6.32 -11.70
CA PHE A 490 2.50 5.84 -10.33
C PHE A 490 3.41 4.60 -10.29
N GLY A 491 3.68 4.10 -9.09
CA GLY A 491 4.33 2.81 -8.86
C GLY A 491 4.26 2.45 -7.39
N GLU A 492 4.41 1.18 -7.05
CA GLU A 492 4.34 0.70 -5.66
C GLU A 492 5.61 -0.08 -5.31
N ASP A 493 5.95 -0.13 -4.01
CA ASP A 493 7.02 -0.98 -3.48
C ASP A 493 6.51 -2.29 -2.89
N ASN A 494 7.43 -3.09 -2.33
CA ASN A 494 7.11 -4.42 -1.77
C ASN A 494 6.27 -4.36 -0.48
N GLU A 495 5.90 -3.16 -0.02
CA GLU A 495 5.13 -2.86 1.20
C GLU A 495 3.85 -2.08 0.87
N SER A 496 3.41 -2.08 -0.41
CA SER A 496 2.24 -1.34 -0.91
C SER A 496 2.29 0.18 -0.66
N ASN A 497 3.46 0.78 -0.49
CA ASN A 497 3.55 2.25 -0.48
C ASN A 497 3.37 2.80 -1.89
N LEU A 498 2.49 3.79 -2.06
CA LEU A 498 2.21 4.39 -3.38
C LEU A 498 3.12 5.58 -3.68
N TYR A 499 3.78 5.53 -4.83
CA TYR A 499 4.70 6.54 -5.32
C TYR A 499 4.15 7.29 -6.53
N ILE A 500 4.53 8.57 -6.65
CA ILE A 500 4.23 9.43 -7.80
C ILE A 500 5.55 9.74 -8.52
N VAL A 501 5.61 9.48 -9.82
CA VAL A 501 6.78 9.73 -10.67
C VAL A 501 6.54 10.97 -11.53
N SER A 502 7.37 12.00 -11.39
CA SER A 502 7.36 13.18 -12.26
C SER A 502 8.38 13.01 -13.39
N ILE A 503 7.96 13.23 -14.64
CA ILE A 503 8.86 13.19 -15.81
C ILE A 503 9.98 14.25 -15.74
N LEU A 504 9.84 15.25 -14.86
CA LEU A 504 10.84 16.29 -14.61
C LEU A 504 12.01 15.81 -13.73
N GLY A 505 11.93 14.59 -13.17
CA GLY A 505 13.04 13.93 -12.49
C GLY A 505 12.91 13.78 -10.98
N ASP A 506 11.77 14.17 -10.39
CA ASP A 506 11.46 13.96 -8.97
C ASP A 506 10.55 12.73 -8.78
N VAL A 507 10.77 12.01 -7.67
CA VAL A 507 9.96 10.86 -7.23
C VAL A 507 9.44 11.15 -5.83
N PHE A 508 8.17 10.91 -5.62
CA PHE A 508 7.45 11.19 -4.38
C PHE A 508 6.81 9.92 -3.83
N ARG A 509 6.62 9.83 -2.51
CA ARG A 509 5.84 8.80 -1.82
C ARG A 509 4.65 9.46 -1.12
N ILE A 510 3.46 8.88 -1.25
CA ILE A 510 2.27 9.31 -0.51
C ILE A 510 2.36 8.71 0.90
N GLU A 511 2.10 9.51 1.93
CA GLU A 511 2.39 9.17 3.33
C GLU A 511 1.30 9.71 4.28
N ALA A 512 1.22 9.17 5.50
CA ALA A 512 0.35 9.66 6.56
C ALA A 512 0.87 11.00 7.13
N GLU A 513 -0.04 11.93 7.40
CA GLU A 513 0.28 13.22 8.03
C GLU A 513 0.57 13.00 9.52
N GLN A 514 1.86 12.92 9.86
CA GLN A 514 2.33 12.74 11.24
C GLN A 514 1.87 13.89 12.16
N PRO A 515 1.41 13.61 13.40
CA PRO A 515 0.76 14.58 14.30
C PRO A 515 1.69 15.56 15.06
#